data_AF-A0A256ZSK7-F1
#
_entry.id   AF-A0A256ZSK7-F1
#
_cell.length_a   1.000
_cell.length_b   1.000
_cell.length_c   1.000
_cell.angle_alpha   90.00
_cell.angle_beta   90.00
_cell.angle_gamma   90.00
#
_symmetry.space_group_name_H-M   'P 1'
#
loop_
_entity.id
_entity.type
_entity.pdbx_description
1 polymer ?
#
loop_
_entity_poly.entity_id
_entity_poly.type
_entity_poly.pdbx_seq_one_letter_code
_entity_poly.pdbx_strand_id
1 'polypeptide(L)'
;MAISFSGVDLSSLCIPNFYRTLDLNGKKLVTTDHGDWVLLSSDEYRLLRSMKLRKNTQLLGILEEKGVVLTENNVESVVKKYRERNNFLFNGPSLHILIPTFRCNQRCVYCHYG
;
A
#
# COMPACT_ATOMS: atom_id res chain seq x y z
N MET A 1 -19.12 -11.35 17.42
CA MET A 1 -19.66 -10.11 18.02
C MET A 1 -19.69 -9.08 16.91
N ALA A 2 -20.84 -8.95 16.24
CA ALA A 2 -21.00 -8.09 15.07
C ALA A 2 -21.25 -6.65 15.54
N ILE A 3 -20.37 -5.73 15.14
CA ILE A 3 -20.52 -4.31 15.46
C ILE A 3 -21.44 -3.74 14.37
N SER A 4 -22.72 -3.59 14.69
CA SER A 4 -23.73 -3.01 13.79
C SER A 4 -23.60 -1.48 13.78
N PHE A 5 -22.78 -0.95 12.88
CA PHE A 5 -22.87 0.45 12.47
C PHE A 5 -23.98 0.59 11.42
N SER A 6 -25.08 1.23 11.81
CA SER A 6 -26.07 1.89 10.94
C SER A 6 -26.31 1.27 9.54
N GLY A 7 -27.13 0.23 9.46
CA GLY A 7 -27.99 -0.02 8.28
C GLY A 7 -27.35 -0.13 6.89
N VAL A 8 -26.06 -0.47 6.78
CA VAL A 8 -25.41 -0.76 5.50
C VAL A 8 -25.22 -2.27 5.40
N ASP A 9 -25.85 -2.89 4.39
CA ASP A 9 -25.60 -4.28 4.02
C ASP A 9 -24.15 -4.43 3.54
N LEU A 10 -23.31 -5.01 4.40
CA LEU A 10 -21.87 -5.16 4.20
C LEU A 10 -21.53 -6.24 3.15
N SER A 11 -22.47 -7.15 2.88
CA SER A 11 -22.27 -8.34 2.03
C SER A 11 -22.00 -8.04 0.55
N SER A 12 -22.13 -6.78 0.13
CA SER A 12 -21.84 -6.33 -1.25
C SER A 12 -21.07 -5.01 -1.33
N LEU A 13 -20.42 -4.63 -0.23
CA LEU A 13 -19.75 -3.34 -0.08
C LEU A 13 -18.29 -3.40 -0.59
N CYS A 14 -18.09 -2.79 -1.74
CA CYS A 14 -16.79 -2.55 -2.36
C CYS A 14 -16.32 -1.15 -1.91
N ILE A 15 -15.29 -1.08 -1.06
CA ILE A 15 -14.81 0.18 -0.47
C ILE A 15 -13.40 0.48 -1.00
N PRO A 16 -13.08 1.72 -1.37
CA PRO A 16 -11.69 2.06 -1.68
C PRO A 16 -10.83 1.95 -0.42
N ASN A 17 -9.70 1.25 -0.51
CA ASN A 17 -8.67 1.28 0.53
C ASN A 17 -7.96 2.64 0.53
N PHE A 18 -7.15 2.91 1.55
CA PHE A 18 -6.17 3.98 1.47
C PHE A 18 -5.10 3.60 0.43
N TYR A 19 -4.91 4.49 -0.55
CA TYR A 19 -3.90 4.34 -1.59
C TYR A 19 -3.30 5.70 -1.96
N ARG A 20 -2.07 5.68 -2.42
CA ARG A 20 -1.35 6.84 -2.95
C ARG A 20 -1.25 6.73 -4.46
N THR A 21 -1.11 7.87 -5.14
CA THR A 21 -1.03 7.91 -6.60
C THR A 21 0.12 8.75 -7.10
N LEU A 22 0.76 8.30 -8.17
CA LEU A 22 1.79 9.04 -8.90
C LEU A 22 1.47 8.99 -10.41
N ASP A 23 1.63 10.12 -11.10
CA ASP A 23 1.56 10.17 -12.56
C ASP A 23 2.86 9.63 -13.17
N LEU A 24 2.73 8.66 -14.07
CA LEU A 24 3.86 7.99 -14.71
C LEU A 24 3.52 7.72 -16.18
N ASN A 25 4.11 8.51 -17.08
CA ASN A 25 3.95 8.41 -18.54
C ASN A 25 2.49 8.30 -19.00
N GLY A 26 1.60 9.18 -18.52
CA GLY A 26 0.18 9.19 -18.88
C GLY A 26 -0.67 8.09 -18.23
N LYS A 27 -0.06 7.30 -17.33
CA LYS A 27 -0.74 6.31 -16.47
C LYS A 27 -0.65 6.74 -15.01
N LYS A 28 -1.52 6.17 -14.18
CA LYS A 28 -1.56 6.37 -12.74
C LYS A 28 -1.00 5.16 -12.03
N LEU A 29 0.17 5.30 -11.41
CA LEU A 29 0.66 4.31 -10.45
C LEU A 29 -0.11 4.47 -9.16
N VAL A 30 -0.76 3.41 -8.70
CA VAL A 30 -1.47 3.34 -7.43
C VAL A 30 -0.72 2.40 -6.50
N THR A 31 -0.43 2.85 -5.28
CA THR A 31 0.30 2.06 -4.26
C THR A 31 -0.46 2.00 -2.95
N THR A 32 -0.35 0.88 -2.24
CA THR A 32 -1.03 0.64 -0.95
C THR A 32 -0.04 0.56 0.20
N ASP A 33 -0.55 0.73 1.42
CA ASP A 33 0.29 0.68 2.63
C ASP A 33 0.74 -0.74 2.98
N HIS A 34 0.01 -1.77 2.56
CA HIS A 34 0.44 -3.16 2.71
C HIS A 34 1.44 -3.62 1.65
N GLY A 35 1.78 -2.78 0.67
CA GLY A 35 2.92 -2.99 -0.24
C GLY A 35 2.58 -3.47 -1.65
N ASP A 36 1.30 -3.54 -2.00
CA ASP A 36 0.88 -3.80 -3.37
C ASP A 36 0.83 -2.52 -4.20
N TRP A 37 0.80 -2.71 -5.53
CA TRP A 37 0.68 -1.62 -6.49
C TRP A 37 0.03 -2.08 -7.79
N VAL A 38 -0.48 -1.12 -8.56
CA VAL A 38 -1.04 -1.33 -9.90
C VAL A 38 -0.85 -0.08 -10.76
N LEU A 39 -0.60 -0.26 -12.05
CA LEU A 39 -0.51 0.83 -13.01
C LEU A 39 -1.80 0.90 -13.83
N LEU A 40 -2.54 1.99 -13.70
CA LEU A 40 -3.85 2.18 -14.32
C LEU A 40 -3.77 3.17 -15.48
N SER A 41 -4.51 2.90 -16.55
CA SER A 41 -4.83 3.92 -17.55
C SER A 41 -5.68 5.05 -16.94
N SER A 42 -5.76 6.17 -17.65
CA SER A 42 -6.61 7.30 -17.23
C SER A 42 -8.08 6.90 -17.09
N ASP A 43 -8.57 5.96 -17.91
CA ASP A 43 -9.95 5.50 -17.88
C ASP A 43 -10.22 4.54 -16.71
N GLU A 44 -9.31 3.60 -16.45
CA GLU A 44 -9.40 2.69 -15.30
C GLU A 44 -9.30 3.46 -13.97
N TYR A 45 -8.39 4.45 -13.89
CA TYR A 45 -8.27 5.30 -12.72
C TYR A 45 -9.53 6.13 -12.48
N ARG A 46 -10.19 6.61 -13.54
CA ARG A 46 -11.49 7.29 -13.44
C ARG A 46 -12.58 6.34 -12.94
N LEU A 47 -12.57 5.07 -13.34
CA LEU A 47 -13.50 4.06 -12.82
C LEU A 47 -13.25 3.77 -11.33
N LEU A 48 -11.99 3.64 -10.91
CA LEU A 48 -11.61 3.51 -9.50
C LEU A 48 -12.11 4.71 -8.68
N ARG A 49 -11.82 5.94 -9.12
CA ARG A 49 -12.24 7.16 -8.42
C ARG A 49 -13.75 7.34 -8.31
N SER A 50 -14.51 6.82 -9.28
CA SER A 50 -15.97 6.91 -9.29
C SER A 50 -16.65 5.69 -8.67
N MET A 51 -15.88 4.68 -8.23
CA MET A 51 -16.37 3.39 -7.73
C MET A 51 -17.33 2.66 -8.68
N LYS A 52 -17.27 2.96 -9.98
CA LYS A 52 -18.09 2.32 -11.04
C LYS A 52 -17.41 1.06 -11.59
N LEU A 53 -16.77 0.28 -10.71
CA LEU A 53 -15.94 -0.87 -11.06
C LEU A 53 -16.73 -2.09 -11.53
N ARG A 54 -18.01 -2.21 -11.15
CA ARG A 54 -18.88 -3.30 -11.64
C ARG A 54 -19.04 -3.33 -13.16
N LYS A 55 -18.74 -2.22 -13.85
CA LYS A 55 -18.72 -2.16 -15.33
C LYS A 55 -17.55 -2.92 -15.95
N ASN A 56 -16.52 -3.22 -15.18
CA ASN A 56 -15.33 -3.93 -15.61
C ASN A 56 -14.91 -4.91 -14.50
N THR A 57 -15.47 -6.12 -14.54
CA THR A 57 -15.23 -7.18 -13.56
C THR A 57 -13.77 -7.61 -13.49
N GLN A 58 -13.04 -7.54 -14.61
CA GLN A 58 -11.61 -7.84 -14.64
C GLN A 58 -10.81 -6.79 -13.84
N LEU A 59 -11.07 -5.50 -14.06
CA LEU A 59 -10.44 -4.43 -13.29
C LEU A 59 -10.78 -4.54 -11.81
N LEU A 60 -12.03 -4.84 -11.47
CA LEU A 60 -12.45 -5.05 -10.08
C LEU A 60 -11.63 -6.19 -9.43
N GLY A 61 -11.52 -7.34 -10.09
CA GLY A 61 -10.75 -8.47 -9.57
C GLY A 61 -9.28 -8.12 -9.34
N ILE A 62 -8.65 -7.37 -10.25
CA ILE A 62 -7.27 -6.88 -10.08
C ILE A 62 -7.16 -5.95 -8.88
N LEU A 63 -8.07 -4.98 -8.75
CA LEU A 63 -8.03 -4.00 -7.65
C LEU A 63 -8.31 -4.64 -6.29
N GLU A 64 -9.16 -5.66 -6.25
CA GLU A 64 -9.43 -6.49 -5.09
C GLU A 64 -8.21 -7.34 -4.72
N GLU A 65 -7.60 -8.04 -5.68
CA GLU A 65 -6.39 -8.84 -5.43
C GLU A 65 -5.23 -7.99 -4.89
N LYS A 66 -5.06 -6.78 -5.43
CA LYS A 66 -4.03 -5.82 -4.97
C LYS A 66 -4.43 -5.08 -3.69
N GLY A 67 -5.64 -5.28 -3.17
CA GLY A 67 -6.13 -4.60 -1.97
C GLY A 67 -6.22 -3.07 -2.13
N VAL A 68 -6.29 -2.57 -3.36
CA VAL A 68 -6.62 -1.16 -3.64
C VAL A 68 -8.09 -0.89 -3.32
N VAL A 69 -8.91 -1.93 -3.50
CA VAL A 69 -10.31 -1.99 -3.11
C VAL A 69 -10.46 -3.11 -2.09
N LEU A 70 -11.25 -2.86 -1.04
CA LEU A 70 -11.58 -3.80 0.00
C LEU A 70 -12.96 -4.40 -0.24
N THR A 71 -13.05 -5.71 -0.06
CA THR A 71 -14.25 -6.54 -0.10
C THR A 71 -14.19 -7.51 1.09
N GLU A 72 -15.30 -8.16 1.43
CA GLU A 72 -15.28 -9.17 2.48
C GLU A 72 -14.29 -10.32 2.20
N ASN A 73 -14.01 -10.61 0.92
CA ASN A 73 -13.14 -11.72 0.52
C ASN A 73 -11.65 -11.44 0.73
N ASN A 74 -11.22 -10.17 0.69
CA ASN A 74 -9.79 -9.83 0.67
C ASN A 74 -9.28 -9.15 1.95
N VAL A 75 -10.17 -8.66 2.82
CA VAL A 75 -9.79 -7.87 4.02
C VAL A 75 -8.79 -8.63 4.89
N GLU A 76 -9.01 -9.92 5.15
CA GLU A 76 -8.11 -10.71 6.00
C GLU A 76 -6.72 -10.88 5.38
N SER A 77 -6.66 -11.06 4.06
CA SER A 77 -5.39 -11.10 3.31
C SER A 77 -4.64 -9.78 3.37
N VAL A 78 -5.34 -8.65 3.19
CA VAL A 78 -4.76 -7.31 3.27
C VAL A 78 -4.23 -7.02 4.68
N VAL A 79 -5.02 -7.36 5.72
CA VAL A 79 -4.60 -7.22 7.12
C VAL A 79 -3.36 -8.05 7.41
N LYS A 80 -3.29 -9.29 6.91
CA LYS A 80 -2.11 -10.15 7.05
C LYS A 80 -0.87 -9.52 6.40
N LYS A 81 -0.96 -9.11 5.13
CA LYS A 81 0.15 -8.43 4.43
C LYS A 81 0.63 -7.18 5.17
N TYR A 82 -0.31 -6.38 5.67
CA TYR A 82 0.00 -5.16 6.43
C TYR A 82 0.77 -5.48 7.72
N ARG A 83 0.36 -6.51 8.46
CA ARG A 83 1.04 -6.96 9.68
C ARG A 83 2.44 -7.51 9.38
N GLU A 84 2.57 -8.35 8.35
CA GLU A 84 3.85 -8.93 7.94
C GLU A 84 4.85 -7.83 7.52
N ARG A 85 4.40 -6.86 6.71
CA ARG A 85 5.23 -5.73 6.28
C ARG A 85 5.75 -4.90 7.46
N ASN A 86 4.93 -4.75 8.50
CA ASN A 86 5.26 -3.96 9.69
C ASN A 86 5.79 -4.80 10.86
N ASN A 87 6.11 -6.08 10.65
CA ASN A 87 6.54 -6.96 11.72
C ASN A 87 7.87 -6.52 12.36
N PHE A 88 8.70 -5.76 11.63
CA PHE A 88 9.93 -5.18 12.15
C PHE A 88 9.70 -4.24 13.35
N LEU A 89 8.50 -3.67 13.51
CA LEU A 89 8.14 -2.83 14.65
C LEU A 89 8.14 -3.58 15.99
N PHE A 90 7.99 -4.90 15.95
CA PHE A 90 7.98 -5.78 17.14
C PHE A 90 9.29 -6.53 17.33
N ASN A 91 10.30 -6.26 16.49
CA ASN A 91 11.63 -6.85 16.60
C ASN A 91 12.62 -5.81 17.14
N GLY A 92 13.64 -6.29 17.85
CA GLY A 92 14.77 -5.45 18.24
C GLY A 92 15.57 -4.95 17.02
N PRO A 93 16.52 -4.02 17.21
CA PRO A 93 17.38 -3.56 16.14
C PRO A 93 18.09 -4.73 15.46
N SER A 94 17.94 -4.86 14.14
CA SER A 94 18.56 -5.93 13.36
C SER A 94 20.03 -5.65 13.01
N LEU A 95 20.45 -4.38 13.10
CA LEU A 95 21.79 -3.92 12.76
C LEU A 95 22.30 -2.92 13.80
N HIS A 96 23.45 -3.24 14.40
CA HIS A 96 24.20 -2.33 15.24
C HIS A 96 25.36 -1.73 14.42
N ILE A 97 25.26 -0.45 14.07
CA ILE A 97 26.37 0.30 13.47
C ILE A 97 27.10 1.01 14.60
N LEU A 98 28.36 0.66 14.84
CA LEU A 98 29.22 1.34 15.80
C LEU A 98 30.26 2.17 15.05
N ILE A 99 30.36 3.45 15.39
CA ILE A 99 31.41 4.35 14.91
C ILE A 99 32.40 4.52 16.07
N PRO A 100 33.48 3.71 16.14
CA PRO A 100 34.37 3.70 17.29
C PRO A 100 35.22 4.97 17.38
N THR A 101 35.40 5.67 16.26
CA THR A 101 36.15 6.92 16.19
C THR A 101 35.63 7.77 15.04
N PHE A 102 35.57 9.08 15.25
CA PHE A 102 35.35 10.07 14.19
C PHE A 102 36.65 10.53 13.53
N ARG A 103 37.82 10.05 13.99
CA ARG A 103 39.12 10.36 13.38
C ARG A 103 39.30 9.54 12.10
N CYS A 104 39.34 10.22 10.96
CA CYS A 104 39.68 9.67 9.66
C CYS A 104 40.91 10.39 9.09
N ASN A 105 41.81 9.67 8.41
CA ASN A 105 42.96 10.25 7.72
C ASN A 105 42.69 10.51 6.23
N GLN A 106 41.44 10.40 5.80
CA GLN A 106 40.99 10.69 4.43
C GLN A 106 40.08 11.92 4.40
N ARG A 107 40.04 12.62 3.27
CA ARG A 107 39.19 13.81 3.03
C ARG A 107 38.21 13.54 1.89
N CYS A 108 37.27 12.63 2.11
CA CYS A 108 36.28 12.28 1.11
C CYS A 108 35.20 13.37 1.03
N VAL A 109 35.09 14.04 -0.13
CA VAL A 109 34.14 15.16 -0.38
C VAL A 109 32.66 14.80 -0.20
N TYR A 110 32.33 13.51 -0.16
CA TYR A 110 30.97 13.00 0.00
C TYR A 110 30.71 12.41 1.40
N CYS A 111 31.69 12.44 2.30
CA CYS A 111 31.54 11.84 3.62
C CYS A 111 30.91 12.83 4.60
N HIS A 112 29.97 12.35 5.42
CA HIS A 112 29.29 13.15 6.44
C HIS A 112 30.26 13.71 7.51
N TYR A 113 31.39 13.03 7.74
CA TYR A 113 32.38 13.38 8.76
C TYR A 113 33.60 14.15 8.22
N GLY A 114 33.42 14.85 7.09
CA GLY A 114 34.47 15.56 6.35
C GLY A 114 35.50 16.32 7.20
#